data_AF-A0A3D1VKE4-F1
#
_entry.id   AF-A0A3D1VKE4-F1
#
_cell.length_a   1.000
_cell.length_b   1.000
_cell.length_c   1.000
_cell.angle_alpha   90.00
_cell.angle_beta   90.00
_cell.angle_gamma   90.00
#
_symmetry.space_group_name_H-M   'P 1'
#
loop_
_entity.id
_entity.type
_entity.pdbx_description
1 polymer ?
#
loop_
_entity_poly.entity_id
_entity_poly.type
_entity_poly.pdbx_seq_one_letter_code
_entity_poly.pdbx_strand_id
1 'polypeptide(L)' 'MNDLADRLFPHIHTLPKDMEIRFPPRNLPEGAKVTRIAPSPTGFVHFGNLFPALCSERLARQSGGVF' A
#
# COMPACT_ATOMS: atom_id res chain seq x y z
N MET A 1 13.42 11.99 -25.95
CA MET A 1 13.08 11.04 -24.87
C MET A 1 13.37 11.77 -23.57
N ASN A 2 12.32 12.12 -22.82
CA ASN A 2 12.20 12.88 -21.56
C ASN A 2 13.40 13.63 -20.91
N ASP A 3 13.97 14.64 -21.57
CA ASP A 3 15.03 15.56 -21.05
C ASP A 3 14.72 16.16 -19.66
N LEU A 4 13.45 16.45 -19.37
CA LEU A 4 13.03 16.96 -18.06
C LEU A 4 13.22 15.91 -16.93
N ALA A 5 12.94 14.64 -17.21
CA ALA A 5 13.07 13.58 -16.21
C ALA A 5 14.55 13.37 -15.84
N ASP A 6 15.42 13.38 -16.85
CA ASP A 6 16.86 13.22 -16.67
C ASP A 6 17.48 14.36 -15.85
N ARG A 7 16.93 15.57 -15.97
CA ARG A 7 17.33 16.74 -15.17
C ARG A 7 16.80 16.73 -13.74
N LEU A 8 15.56 16.29 -13.53
CA LEU A 8 14.93 16.28 -12.20
C LEU A 8 15.44 15.14 -11.33
N PHE A 9 15.76 13.99 -11.94
CA PHE A 9 16.08 12.76 -11.22
C PHE A 9 17.37 12.09 -11.73
N PRO A 10 18.51 12.83 -11.80
CA PRO A 10 19.73 12.33 -12.43
C PRO A 10 20.35 11.11 -11.71
N HIS A 11 19.94 10.85 -10.47
CA HIS A 11 20.42 9.77 -9.60
C HIS A 11 19.50 8.55 -9.61
N ILE A 12 18.35 8.61 -10.29
CA ILE A 12 17.44 7.48 -10.40
C ILE A 12 17.85 6.65 -11.63
N HIS A 13 18.53 5.55 -11.38
CA HIS A 13 18.91 4.57 -12.41
C HIS A 13 17.99 3.36 -12.45
N THR A 14 17.05 3.30 -11.51
CA THR A 14 16.11 2.20 -11.35
C THR A 14 15.10 2.20 -12.49
N LEU A 15 14.94 1.06 -13.14
CA LEU A 15 13.96 0.85 -14.20
C LEU A 15 12.62 0.35 -13.62
N PRO A 16 11.50 0.52 -14.34
CA PRO A 16 10.22 -0.04 -13.94
C PRO A 16 10.29 -1.55 -13.64
N LYS A 17 11.04 -2.30 -14.46
CA LYS A 17 11.25 -3.76 -14.27
C LYS A 17 11.91 -4.09 -12.94
N ASP A 18 12.78 -3.23 -12.43
CA ASP A 18 13.42 -3.44 -11.13
C ASP A 18 12.40 -3.36 -9.99
N MET A 19 11.34 -2.55 -10.16
CA MET A 19 10.23 -2.49 -9.20
C MET A 19 9.36 -3.73 -9.24
N GLU A 20 9.11 -4.30 -10.43
CA GLU A 20 8.37 -5.57 -10.56
C GLU A 20 9.14 -6.75 -9.94
N ILE A 21 10.47 -6.78 -10.07
CA ILE A 21 11.32 -7.78 -9.43
C ILE A 21 11.35 -7.58 -7.92
N ARG A 22 11.50 -6.34 -7.46
CA ARG A 22 11.55 -6.00 -6.03
C ARG A 22 10.22 -6.23 -5.32
N PHE A 23 9.10 -6.00 -6.01
CA PHE A 23 7.74 -6.11 -5.50
C PHE A 23 6.92 -7.05 -6.38
N PRO A 24 7.12 -8.38 -6.25
CA PRO A 24 6.43 -9.36 -7.07
C PRO A 24 4.92 -9.36 -6.79
N PRO A 25 4.12 -9.98 -7.68
CA PRO A 25 2.70 -10.18 -7.46
C PRO A 25 2.41 -10.80 -6.09
N ARG A 26 1.35 -10.32 -5.44
CA ARG A 26 0.97 -10.80 -4.11
C ARG A 26 0.51 -12.25 -4.20
N ASN A 27 1.01 -13.09 -3.30
CA ASN A 27 0.53 -14.44 -3.12
C ASN A 27 -0.78 -14.45 -2.30
N LEU A 28 -1.85 -13.91 -2.88
CA LEU A 28 -3.18 -13.82 -2.27
C LEU A 28 -4.25 -14.35 -3.22
N PRO A 29 -5.37 -14.89 -2.70
CA PRO A 29 -6.51 -15.30 -3.52
C PRO A 29 -7.06 -14.14 -4.36
N GLU A 30 -7.65 -14.46 -5.52
CA GLU A 30 -8.38 -13.49 -6.31
C GLU A 30 -9.52 -12.86 -5.49
N GLY A 31 -9.65 -11.54 -5.57
CA GLY A 31 -10.64 -10.80 -4.78
C GLY A 31 -10.26 -10.54 -3.31
N ALA A 32 -9.13 -11.05 -2.82
CA ALA A 32 -8.64 -10.78 -1.46
C ALA A 32 -8.46 -9.27 -1.22
N LYS A 33 -8.91 -8.79 -0.06
CA LYS A 33 -8.88 -7.37 0.30
C LYS A 33 -7.68 -7.07 1.18
N VAL A 34 -6.79 -6.21 0.69
CA VAL A 34 -5.69 -5.67 1.49
C VAL A 34 -6.11 -4.30 2.02
N THR A 35 -6.33 -4.23 3.33
CA THR A 35 -6.83 -3.05 4.03
C THR A 35 -5.80 -2.58 5.05
N ARG A 36 -6.00 -1.42 5.68
CA ARG A 36 -5.19 -0.92 6.80
C ARG A 36 -5.92 0.18 7.55
N ILE A 37 -5.52 0.42 8.80
CA ILE A 37 -5.73 1.70 9.48
C ILE A 37 -4.49 2.58 9.33
N ALA A 38 -4.67 3.86 8.99
CA ALA A 38 -3.59 4.83 8.82
C ALA A 38 -3.92 6.13 9.58
N PRO A 39 -3.83 6.12 10.93
CA PRO A 39 -4.05 7.34 11.70
C PRO A 39 -2.91 8.33 11.47
N SER A 40 -3.18 9.63 11.69
CA SER A 40 -2.12 10.63 11.64
C SER A 40 -1.06 10.35 12.72
N PRO A 41 0.25 10.37 12.41
CA PRO A 41 1.30 10.18 13.41
C PRO A 41 1.40 11.34 14.41
N THR A 42 0.78 12.49 14.10
CA THR A 42 0.74 13.67 14.97
C THR A 42 -0.58 13.83 15.72
N GLY A 43 -1.58 12.99 15.42
CA GLY A 43 -2.89 13.02 16.05
C GLY A 43 -3.09 11.86 17.02
N PHE A 44 -4.06 11.99 17.93
CA PHE A 44 -4.43 10.89 18.83
C PHE A 44 -5.45 9.95 18.18
N VAL A 45 -5.26 8.64 18.42
CA VAL A 45 -6.30 7.65 18.14
C VAL A 45 -7.46 7.90 19.11
N HIS A 46 -8.65 8.12 18.58
CA HIS A 46 -9.89 8.26 19.33
C HIS A 46 -10.90 7.17 18.95
N PHE A 47 -11.98 7.04 19.73
CA PHE A 47 -13.04 6.01 19.55
C PHE A 47 -13.58 5.91 18.11
N GLY A 48 -13.61 7.02 17.37
CA GLY A 48 -14.03 7.05 15.96
C GLY A 48 -13.15 6.20 15.03
N ASN A 49 -11.94 5.83 15.46
CA ASN A 49 -11.05 4.95 14.69
C ASN A 49 -11.39 3.45 14.85
N LEU A 50 -12.17 3.08 15.87
CA LEU A 50 -12.49 1.67 16.13
C LEU A 50 -13.35 1.06 15.03
N PHE A 51 -14.40 1.77 14.60
CA PHE A 51 -15.27 1.29 13.54
C PHE A 51 -14.53 1.04 12.22
N PRO A 52 -13.79 2.00 11.64
CA PRO A 52 -13.05 1.76 10.39
C PRO A 52 -11.93 0.72 10.56
N ALA A 53 -11.31 0.60 11.74
CA ALA A 53 -10.34 -0.47 12.02
C ALA A 53 -11.00 -1.86 11.94
N LEU A 54 -12.13 -2.04 12.63
CA LEU A 54 -12.84 -3.31 12.66
C LEU A 54 -13.42 -3.66 11.28
N CYS A 55 -13.99 -2.71 10.55
CA CYS A 55 -14.45 -2.94 9.18
C CYS A 55 -13.29 -3.40 8.28
N SER A 56 -12.14 -2.74 8.39
CA SER A 56 -10.96 -3.07 7.59
C SER A 56 -10.41 -4.46 7.94
N GLU A 57 -10.27 -4.78 9.24
CA GLU A 57 -9.82 -6.10 9.71
C GLU A 57 -10.77 -7.21 9.25
N ARG A 58 -12.08 -7.02 9.43
CA ARG A 58 -13.08 -8.01 9.04
C ARG A 58 -13.11 -8.25 7.55
N LEU A 59 -13.03 -7.19 6.74
CA LEU A 59 -13.02 -7.31 5.30
C LEU A 59 -11.78 -8.05 4.78
N ALA A 60 -10.60 -7.74 5.31
CA ALA A 60 -9.39 -8.48 4.98
C ALA A 60 -9.51 -9.95 5.36
N ARG A 61 -9.91 -10.23 6.60
CA ARG A 61 -10.02 -11.61 7.11
C ARG A 61 -11.04 -12.46 6.34
N GLN A 62 -12.22 -11.90 6.06
CA GLN A 62 -13.30 -12.60 5.34
C GLN A 62 -12.96 -12.91 3.88
N SER A 63 -12.07 -12.12 3.28
CA SER A 63 -11.66 -12.30 1.88
C SER A 63 -10.36 -13.09 1.72
N GLY A 64 -9.74 -13.54 2.82
CA GLY A 64 -8.41 -14.16 2.78
C GLY A 64 -7.28 -13.16 2.44
N GLY A 65 -7.51 -11.87 2.68
CA GLY A 65 -6.56 -10.78 2.49
C GLY A 65 -5.75 -10.46 3.75
N VAL A 66 -5.20 -9.25 3.79
CA VAL A 66 -4.25 -8.78 4.83
C VAL A 66 -4.72 -7.44 5.37
N PHE A 67 -4.73 -7.27 6.69
CA PHE A 67 -5.01 -6.02 7.39
C PHE A 67 -3.73 -5.45 8.01
#